data_AF-A0A8H4CJW6-F1
#
_entry.id   AF-A0A8H4CJW6-F1
#
_cell.length_a   1.000
_cell.length_b   1.000
_cell.length_c   1.000
_cell.angle_alpha   90.00
_cell.angle_beta   90.00
_cell.angle_gamma   90.00
#
_symmetry.space_group_name_H-M   'P 1'
#
loop_
_entity.id
_entity.type
_entity.pdbx_description
1 polymer ?
#
loop_
_entity_poly.entity_id
_entity_poly.type
_entity_poly.pdbx_seq_one_letter_code
_entity_poly.pdbx_strand_id
1 'polypeptide(L)'
;MSWELSRRRIVRAVNGKYLYGRLPLLHAVIFFIEMALVARLTARFNQYYDERPLLTMMVTNAILGGIADTTAQTITALRQKAIRKPGGVDKDDRVAIEIHDLDRKNPFSDKDLVPNSGLLPPPFDFERLTRFMAYGFAMAPLQFRWFKFLSTAFPITKSSAFVPAMKRVAFDQFIFAPFGIACFFTVMTVAEGGGRRAVFQKLRDMYVPTLKANFAVWPAVQIINFRLMPVQFQLPFVSTIGIAWTAYLSLSNSASEVDNRPAARDDDHIRLS
;
A
#
# COMPACT_ATOMS: atom_id res chain seq x y z
N MET A 1 -27.06 -8.61 18.58
CA MET A 1 -27.74 -7.99 17.42
C MET A 1 -27.88 -6.46 17.53
N SER A 2 -28.30 -5.86 18.67
CA SER A 2 -28.45 -4.39 18.79
C SER A 2 -27.13 -3.59 18.75
N TRP A 3 -26.05 -4.15 19.32
CA TRP A 3 -24.73 -3.52 19.34
C TRP A 3 -24.12 -3.33 17.95
N GLU A 4 -24.22 -4.33 17.07
CA GLU A 4 -23.72 -4.23 15.69
C GLU A 4 -24.50 -3.20 14.87
N LEU A 5 -25.81 -3.10 15.08
CA LEU A 5 -26.65 -2.10 14.41
C LEU A 5 -26.28 -0.68 14.86
N SER A 6 -26.07 -0.46 16.16
CA SER A 6 -25.60 0.82 16.71
C SER A 6 -24.20 1.17 16.20
N ARG A 7 -23.25 0.23 16.21
CA ARG A 7 -21.90 0.41 15.65
C ARG A 7 -21.96 0.80 14.17
N ARG A 8 -22.76 0.09 13.36
CA ARG A 8 -22.93 0.38 11.93
C ARG A 8 -23.55 1.76 11.69
N ARG A 9 -24.51 2.21 12.49
CA ARG A 9 -25.07 3.56 12.40
C ARG A 9 -24.04 4.64 12.72
N ILE A 10 -23.28 4.47 13.80
CA ILE A 10 -22.24 5.44 14.20
C ILE A 10 -21.16 5.52 13.14
N VAL A 11 -20.65 4.38 12.65
CA VAL A 11 -19.64 4.35 11.58
C VAL A 11 -20.15 5.05 10.32
N ARG A 12 -21.39 4.79 9.89
CA ARG A 12 -21.99 5.50 8.74
C ARG A 12 -22.14 7.00 8.98
N ALA A 13 -22.58 7.40 10.17
CA ALA A 13 -22.77 8.80 10.53
C ALA A 13 -21.44 9.58 10.57
N VAL A 14 -20.36 8.94 11.03
CA VAL A 14 -19.01 9.54 11.05
C VAL A 14 -18.39 9.53 9.64
N ASN A 15 -18.63 8.48 8.85
CA ASN A 15 -18.13 8.40 7.46
C ASN A 15 -18.77 9.43 6.53
N GLY A 16 -19.98 9.90 6.85
CA GLY A 16 -20.64 10.98 6.10
C GLY A 16 -20.10 12.39 6.39
N LYS A 17 -19.25 12.57 7.42
CA LYS A 17 -18.66 13.86 7.76
C LYS A 17 -17.31 14.05 7.08
N TYR A 18 -17.05 15.28 6.64
CA TYR A 18 -15.80 15.66 5.98
C TYR A 18 -15.10 16.79 6.74
N LEU A 19 -13.78 16.68 6.86
CA LEU A 19 -12.90 17.75 7.29
C LEU A 19 -12.54 18.62 6.08
N TYR A 20 -12.76 19.93 6.18
CA TYR A 20 -12.54 20.92 5.11
C TYR A 20 -13.21 20.58 3.78
N GLY A 21 -14.32 19.83 3.81
CA GLY A 21 -15.04 19.43 2.60
C GLY A 21 -14.28 18.49 1.66
N ARG A 22 -13.08 17.99 2.04
CA ARG A 22 -12.25 17.12 1.18
C ARG A 22 -11.95 15.77 1.84
N LEU A 23 -11.47 15.76 3.08
CA LEU A 23 -11.00 14.55 3.76
C LEU A 23 -12.14 13.87 4.56
N PRO A 24 -12.41 12.56 4.38
CA PRO A 24 -13.38 11.86 5.22
C PRO A 24 -12.94 11.90 6.70
N LEU A 25 -13.84 12.29 7.60
CA LEU A 25 -13.52 12.48 9.02
C LEU A 25 -13.03 11.17 9.67
N LEU A 26 -13.66 10.05 9.33
CA LEU A 26 -13.29 8.73 9.87
C LEU A 26 -11.84 8.35 9.54
N HIS A 27 -11.43 8.57 8.28
CA HIS A 27 -10.07 8.30 7.82
C HIS A 27 -9.06 9.16 8.57
N ALA A 28 -9.36 10.47 8.73
CA ALA A 28 -8.50 11.39 9.46
C ALA A 28 -8.36 11.00 10.94
N VAL A 29 -9.46 10.63 11.62
CA VAL A 29 -9.43 10.19 13.02
C VAL A 29 -8.58 8.93 13.19
N ILE A 30 -8.76 7.92 12.33
CA ILE A 30 -7.97 6.68 12.37
C ILE A 30 -6.50 7.00 12.13
N PHE A 31 -6.18 7.80 11.13
CA PHE A 31 -4.82 8.23 10.83
C PHE A 31 -4.16 8.93 12.03
N PHE A 32 -4.86 9.85 12.71
CA PHE A 32 -4.32 10.52 13.90
C PHE A 32 -4.08 9.55 15.07
N ILE A 33 -4.96 8.56 15.26
CA ILE A 33 -4.75 7.50 16.26
C ILE A 33 -3.49 6.70 15.95
N GLU A 34 -3.33 6.28 14.69
CA GLU A 34 -2.14 5.53 14.25
C GLU A 34 -0.86 6.36 14.42
N MET A 35 -0.89 7.65 14.07
CA MET A 35 0.23 8.56 14.27
C MET A 35 0.58 8.75 15.76
N ALA A 36 -0.41 8.80 16.65
CA ALA A 36 -0.17 8.85 18.09
C ALA A 36 0.46 7.55 18.62
N LEU A 37 0.03 6.39 18.11
CA LEU A 37 0.64 5.09 18.43
C LEU A 37 2.09 5.01 17.94
N VAL A 38 2.37 5.45 16.71
CA VAL A 38 3.75 5.55 16.19
C VAL A 38 4.58 6.49 17.05
N ALA A 39 4.09 7.70 17.35
CA ALA A 39 4.83 8.67 18.15
C ALA A 39 5.23 8.10 19.53
N ARG A 40 4.29 7.41 20.20
CA ARG A 40 4.56 6.74 21.48
C ARG A 40 5.59 5.62 21.34
N LEU A 41 5.46 4.82 20.29
CA LEU A 41 6.38 3.73 20.01
C LEU A 41 7.79 4.25 19.71
N THR A 42 7.92 5.27 18.86
CA THR A 42 9.19 5.92 18.51
C THR A 42 9.88 6.51 19.74
N ALA A 43 9.14 7.17 20.63
CA ALA A 43 9.68 7.78 21.84
C ALA A 43 10.35 6.77 22.79
N ARG A 44 9.97 5.49 22.73
CA ARG A 44 10.49 4.41 23.56
C ARG A 44 11.09 3.27 22.75
N PHE A 45 11.36 3.50 21.45
CA PHE A 45 11.69 2.42 20.52
C PHE A 45 12.97 1.69 20.92
N ASN A 46 14.04 2.41 21.21
CA ASN A 46 15.32 1.80 21.61
C ASN A 46 15.16 0.95 22.88
N GLN A 47 14.45 1.48 23.90
CA GLN A 47 14.19 0.73 25.13
C GLN A 47 13.43 -0.58 24.86
N TYR A 48 12.34 -0.52 24.09
CA TYR A 48 11.58 -1.73 23.75
C TYR A 48 12.36 -2.68 22.86
N TYR A 49 13.19 -2.16 21.96
CA TYR A 49 14.04 -2.96 21.09
C TYR A 49 15.13 -3.69 21.88
N ASP A 50 15.73 -3.04 22.88
CA ASP A 50 16.75 -3.64 23.73
C ASP A 50 16.18 -4.75 24.63
N GLU A 51 14.97 -4.56 25.17
CA GLU A 51 14.29 -5.56 25.99
C GLU A 51 13.73 -6.73 25.16
N ARG A 52 13.04 -6.42 24.06
CA ARG A 52 12.30 -7.40 23.24
C ARG A 52 12.36 -7.05 21.75
N PRO A 53 13.50 -7.26 21.08
CA PRO A 53 13.72 -6.76 19.71
C PRO A 53 12.67 -7.29 18.74
N LEU A 54 12.44 -8.60 18.71
CA LEU A 54 11.51 -9.21 17.76
C LEU A 54 10.07 -8.71 17.94
N LEU A 55 9.56 -8.65 19.18
CA LEU A 55 8.21 -8.16 19.46
C LEU A 55 8.05 -6.69 19.05
N THR A 56 9.05 -5.87 19.36
CA THR A 56 9.08 -4.45 18.99
C THR A 56 8.98 -4.27 17.49
N MET A 57 9.73 -5.06 16.72
CA MET A 57 9.64 -5.02 15.25
C MET A 57 8.28 -5.47 14.73
N MET A 58 7.69 -6.50 15.32
CA MET A 58 6.35 -6.98 14.94
C MET A 58 5.28 -5.92 15.16
N VAL A 59 5.26 -5.29 16.34
CA VAL A 59 4.30 -4.23 16.66
C VAL A 59 4.54 -2.99 15.79
N THR A 60 5.80 -2.61 15.58
CA THR A 60 6.17 -1.49 14.69
C THR A 60 5.63 -1.73 13.28
N ASN A 61 5.86 -2.93 12.74
CA ASN A 61 5.46 -3.24 11.37
C ASN A 61 3.94 -3.37 11.22
N ALA A 62 3.24 -3.82 12.27
CA ALA A 62 1.78 -3.83 12.31
C ALA A 62 1.21 -2.41 12.21
N ILE A 63 1.72 -1.48 13.02
CA ILE A 63 1.25 -0.08 13.02
C ILE A 63 1.59 0.61 11.70
N LEU A 64 2.81 0.44 11.18
CA LEU A 64 3.19 1.00 9.87
C LEU A 64 2.39 0.41 8.72
N GLY A 65 2.06 -0.89 8.76
CA GLY A 65 1.14 -1.53 7.82
C GLY A 65 -0.27 -0.95 7.89
N GLY A 66 -0.74 -0.61 9.09
CA GLY A 66 -2.01 0.10 9.28
C GLY A 66 -2.01 1.48 8.62
N ILE A 67 -0.97 2.28 8.86
CA ILE A 67 -0.82 3.61 8.24
C ILE A 67 -0.77 3.52 6.72
N ALA A 68 -0.04 2.54 6.17
CA ALA A 68 0.04 2.31 4.74
C ALA A 68 -1.36 2.08 4.14
N ASP A 69 -2.16 1.26 4.81
CA ASP A 69 -3.51 0.96 4.37
C ASP A 69 -4.47 2.14 4.54
N THR A 70 -4.46 2.81 5.71
CA THR A 70 -5.26 4.02 5.98
C THR A 70 -4.95 5.12 4.95
N THR A 71 -3.68 5.28 4.58
CA THR A 71 -3.26 6.21 3.52
C THR A 71 -3.84 5.80 2.17
N ALA A 72 -3.74 4.52 1.80
CA ALA A 72 -4.29 4.01 0.55
C ALA A 72 -5.81 4.18 0.48
N GLN A 73 -6.55 3.85 1.55
CA GLN A 73 -7.99 4.05 1.64
C GLN A 73 -8.37 5.53 1.53
N THR A 74 -7.58 6.42 2.14
CA THR A 74 -7.79 7.87 2.05
C THR A 74 -7.58 8.38 0.63
N ILE A 75 -6.54 7.93 -0.06
CA ILE A 75 -6.31 8.26 -1.47
C ILE A 75 -7.50 7.80 -2.33
N THR A 76 -7.97 6.56 -2.15
CA THR A 76 -9.15 6.05 -2.88
C THR A 76 -10.40 6.89 -2.60
N ALA A 77 -10.66 7.24 -1.34
CA ALA A 77 -11.82 8.05 -0.97
C ALA A 77 -11.75 9.48 -1.55
N LEU A 78 -10.57 10.09 -1.56
CA LEU A 78 -10.35 11.39 -2.19
C LEU A 78 -10.54 11.32 -3.71
N ARG A 79 -10.06 10.26 -4.36
CA ARG A 79 -10.25 10.03 -5.81
C ARG A 79 -11.72 9.86 -6.17
N GLN A 80 -12.44 8.97 -5.49
CA GLN A 80 -13.85 8.73 -5.80
C GLN A 80 -14.70 9.99 -5.58
N LYS A 81 -14.33 10.84 -4.62
CA LYS A 81 -14.99 12.14 -4.44
C LYS A 81 -14.69 13.13 -5.56
N ALA A 82 -13.45 13.19 -6.05
CA ALA A 82 -13.07 14.06 -7.16
C ALA A 82 -13.84 13.71 -8.45
N ILE A 83 -14.00 12.41 -8.72
CA ILE A 83 -14.74 11.88 -9.89
C ILE A 83 -16.24 12.22 -9.84
N ARG A 84 -16.83 12.33 -8.65
CA ARG A 84 -18.29 12.48 -8.46
C ARG A 84 -18.80 13.94 -8.36
N LYS A 85 -17.98 14.95 -8.68
CA LYS A 85 -18.42 16.37 -8.65
C LYS A 85 -19.49 16.65 -9.72
N PRO A 86 -20.60 17.36 -9.40
CA PRO A 86 -21.58 17.79 -10.39
C PRO A 86 -20.96 18.86 -11.28
N GLY A 87 -20.85 18.59 -12.58
CA GLY A 87 -20.18 19.46 -13.56
C GLY A 87 -19.25 18.70 -14.52
N GLY A 88 -18.94 17.44 -14.23
CA GLY A 88 -17.99 16.65 -15.03
C GLY A 88 -16.54 17.08 -14.80
N VAL A 89 -15.63 16.29 -15.37
CA VAL A 89 -14.17 16.51 -15.30
C VAL A 89 -13.82 17.78 -16.10
N ASP A 90 -13.21 18.78 -15.47
CA ASP A 90 -12.78 20.00 -16.14
C ASP A 90 -11.64 19.70 -17.14
N LYS A 91 -11.48 20.49 -18.21
CA LYS A 91 -10.42 20.24 -19.23
C LYS A 91 -9.00 20.38 -18.66
N ASP A 92 -8.84 21.06 -17.52
CA ASP A 92 -7.60 21.10 -16.74
C ASP A 92 -7.41 19.87 -15.83
N ASP A 93 -8.46 19.07 -15.59
CA ASP A 93 -8.41 17.81 -14.86
C ASP A 93 -8.03 16.64 -15.78
N ARG A 94 -6.92 16.77 -16.53
CA ARG A 94 -6.31 15.65 -17.27
C ARG A 94 -6.04 14.44 -16.38
N VAL A 95 -5.78 14.72 -15.10
CA VAL A 95 -5.73 13.75 -14.01
C VAL A 95 -7.00 12.89 -13.98
N ALA A 96 -8.21 13.44 -14.09
CA ALA A 96 -9.44 12.68 -13.94
C ALA A 96 -9.88 11.87 -15.19
N ILE A 97 -9.43 12.20 -16.41
CA ILE A 97 -9.74 11.43 -17.64
C ILE A 97 -8.90 10.14 -17.74
N GLU A 98 -7.64 10.15 -17.29
CA GLU A 98 -6.81 8.94 -17.15
C GLU A 98 -7.24 8.04 -15.97
N ILE A 99 -8.10 8.56 -15.07
CA ILE A 99 -8.45 7.93 -13.79
C ILE A 99 -9.74 7.08 -13.82
N HIS A 100 -10.59 7.19 -14.86
CA HIS A 100 -11.78 6.32 -15.01
C HIS A 100 -11.41 4.83 -15.15
N ASP A 101 -10.22 4.57 -15.67
CA ASP A 101 -9.70 3.25 -16.04
C ASP A 101 -8.98 2.54 -14.86
N LEU A 102 -8.76 3.25 -13.75
CA LEU A 102 -8.09 2.74 -12.54
C LEU A 102 -8.86 1.72 -11.71
N ASP A 103 -10.17 1.94 -11.56
CA ASP A 103 -10.98 1.23 -10.57
C ASP A 103 -11.19 -0.23 -10.98
N ARG A 104 -11.01 -0.53 -12.27
CA ARG A 104 -11.11 -1.89 -12.82
C ARG A 104 -9.93 -2.80 -12.46
N LYS A 105 -8.77 -2.24 -12.10
CA LYS A 105 -7.53 -3.01 -11.89
C LYS A 105 -6.92 -2.90 -10.51
N ASN A 106 -7.52 -2.20 -9.54
CA ASN A 106 -6.92 -2.04 -8.22
C ASN A 106 -6.79 -3.42 -7.52
N PRO A 107 -5.57 -3.98 -7.37
CA PRO A 107 -5.37 -5.34 -6.88
C PRO A 107 -5.68 -5.48 -5.39
N PHE A 108 -6.15 -4.43 -4.71
CA PHE A 108 -6.37 -4.39 -3.28
C PHE A 108 -7.84 -4.27 -2.87
N SER A 109 -8.77 -4.31 -3.82
CA SER A 109 -10.20 -4.17 -3.53
C SER A 109 -11.03 -4.88 -4.60
N ASP A 110 -10.97 -6.21 -4.63
CA ASP A 110 -11.75 -7.05 -5.55
C ASP A 110 -13.11 -7.45 -4.94
N LYS A 111 -13.69 -6.58 -4.10
CA LYS A 111 -15.02 -6.79 -3.52
C LYS A 111 -15.91 -5.60 -3.79
N ASP A 112 -16.69 -5.76 -4.86
CA ASP A 112 -17.99 -5.12 -5.09
C ASP A 112 -18.96 -5.42 -3.93
N LEU A 113 -18.74 -4.84 -2.75
CA LEU A 113 -19.59 -5.03 -1.58
C LEU A 113 -20.07 -3.71 -0.97
N VAL A 114 -20.50 -2.75 -1.78
CA VAL A 114 -21.47 -1.74 -1.32
C VAL A 114 -22.36 -1.32 -2.51
N PRO A 115 -23.70 -1.35 -2.38
CA PRO A 115 -24.57 -0.85 -3.44
C PRO A 115 -24.24 0.61 -3.79
N ASN A 116 -24.36 0.94 -5.08
CA ASN A 116 -24.29 2.28 -5.68
C ASN A 116 -25.26 3.26 -4.99
N SER A 117 -24.95 3.68 -3.77
CA SER A 117 -25.58 4.85 -3.14
C SER A 117 -24.76 6.05 -3.59
N GLY A 118 -25.17 6.65 -4.71
CA GLY A 118 -24.46 7.70 -5.45
C GLY A 118 -24.20 9.03 -4.72
N LEU A 119 -24.18 9.05 -3.39
CA LEU A 119 -24.08 10.27 -2.57
C LEU A 119 -23.01 10.20 -1.46
N LEU A 120 -22.41 9.04 -1.15
CA LEU A 120 -21.48 8.88 -0.02
C LEU A 120 -20.12 8.29 -0.44
N PRO A 121 -19.01 8.67 0.23
CA PRO A 121 -17.69 8.07 0.01
C PRO A 121 -17.72 6.59 0.42
N PRO A 122 -16.78 5.78 -0.11
CA PRO A 122 -16.68 4.38 0.30
C PRO A 122 -16.45 4.34 1.82
N PRO A 123 -17.12 3.44 2.55
CA PRO A 123 -16.89 3.28 3.98
C PRO A 123 -15.46 2.83 4.24
N PHE A 124 -14.85 3.34 5.32
CA PHE A 124 -13.56 2.85 5.79
C PHE A 124 -13.62 1.34 6.04
N ASP A 125 -12.73 0.59 5.41
CA ASP A 125 -12.63 -0.86 5.49
C ASP A 125 -11.70 -1.27 6.64
N PHE A 126 -12.30 -1.52 7.80
CA PHE A 126 -11.59 -2.01 8.99
C PHE A 126 -11.04 -3.43 8.82
N GLU A 127 -11.66 -4.24 7.95
CA GLU A 127 -11.21 -5.61 7.73
C GLU A 127 -9.91 -5.59 6.90
N ARG A 128 -9.86 -4.77 5.85
CA ARG A 128 -8.65 -4.49 5.07
C ARG A 128 -7.54 -3.94 5.97
N LEU A 129 -7.84 -2.96 6.83
CA LEU A 129 -6.87 -2.43 7.80
C LEU A 129 -6.28 -3.55 8.66
N THR A 130 -7.14 -4.40 9.23
CA THR A 130 -6.72 -5.50 10.11
C THR A 130 -5.84 -6.51 9.38
N ARG A 131 -6.15 -6.83 8.11
CA ARG A 131 -5.33 -7.73 7.27
C ARG A 131 -3.93 -7.16 7.03
N PHE A 132 -3.82 -5.87 6.71
CA PHE A 132 -2.52 -5.21 6.52
C PHE A 132 -1.69 -5.18 7.82
N MET A 133 -2.31 -4.85 8.95
CA MET A 133 -1.64 -4.89 10.25
C MET A 133 -1.19 -6.31 10.61
N ALA A 134 -2.04 -7.32 10.39
CA ALA A 134 -1.73 -8.72 10.66
C ALA A 134 -0.60 -9.25 9.76
N TYR A 135 -0.62 -8.92 8.47
CA TYR A 135 0.46 -9.25 7.55
C TYR A 135 1.78 -8.62 8.00
N GLY A 136 1.78 -7.34 8.36
CA GLY A 136 2.96 -6.65 8.88
C GLY A 136 3.51 -7.32 10.14
N PHE A 137 2.63 -7.62 11.10
CA PHE A 137 2.99 -8.34 12.33
C PHE A 137 3.62 -9.71 12.05
N ALA A 138 3.04 -10.49 11.14
CA ALA A 138 3.47 -11.85 10.81
C ALA A 138 4.75 -11.90 9.96
N MET A 139 4.98 -10.91 9.09
CA MET A 139 6.17 -10.85 8.24
C MET A 139 7.41 -10.29 8.95
N ALA A 140 7.23 -9.50 10.00
CA ALA A 140 8.33 -8.87 10.71
C ALA A 140 9.40 -9.85 11.25
N PRO A 141 9.07 -11.04 11.82
CA PRO A 141 10.07 -12.01 12.25
C PRO A 141 10.93 -12.55 11.09
N LEU A 142 10.32 -12.73 9.92
CA LEU A 142 11.01 -13.20 8.72
C LEU A 142 11.96 -12.12 8.20
N GLN A 143 11.48 -10.88 8.07
CA GLN A 143 12.29 -9.72 7.67
C GLN A 143 13.44 -9.48 8.66
N PHE A 144 13.17 -9.53 9.96
CA PHE A 144 14.18 -9.35 11.00
C PHE A 144 15.30 -10.40 10.89
N ARG A 145 14.95 -11.67 10.70
CA ARG A 145 15.92 -12.74 10.47
C ARG A 145 16.70 -12.54 9.17
N TRP A 146 16.04 -12.11 8.11
CA TRP A 146 16.66 -11.83 6.82
C TRP A 146 17.69 -10.70 6.90
N PHE A 147 17.33 -9.56 7.49
CA PHE A 147 18.26 -8.44 7.67
C PHE A 147 19.44 -8.82 8.57
N LYS A 148 19.19 -9.61 9.63
CA LYS A 148 20.27 -10.14 10.46
C LYS A 148 21.20 -11.05 9.67
N PHE A 149 20.65 -11.97 8.86
CA PHE A 149 21.43 -12.84 7.97
C PHE A 149 22.30 -12.03 7.01
N LEU A 150 21.73 -11.05 6.31
CA LEU A 150 22.48 -10.17 5.40
C LEU A 150 23.57 -9.39 6.13
N SER A 151 23.30 -8.98 7.37
CA SER A 151 24.27 -8.26 8.18
C SER A 151 25.50 -9.10 8.55
N THR A 152 25.28 -10.38 8.84
CA THR A 152 26.33 -11.36 9.18
C THR A 152 27.06 -11.86 7.93
N ALA A 153 26.35 -12.14 6.84
CA ALA A 153 26.92 -12.66 5.60
C ALA A 153 27.77 -11.62 4.86
N PHE A 154 27.39 -10.34 4.94
CA PHE A 154 28.07 -9.24 4.27
C PHE A 154 28.39 -8.12 5.27
N PRO A 155 29.34 -8.30 6.20
CA PRO A 155 29.65 -7.30 7.22
C PRO A 155 30.19 -6.02 6.57
N ILE A 156 29.66 -4.87 6.98
CA ILE A 156 30.10 -3.55 6.53
C ILE A 156 31.24 -3.13 7.46
N THR A 157 32.44 -2.96 6.92
CA THR A 157 33.62 -2.47 7.66
C THR A 157 33.95 -1.04 7.26
N LYS A 158 34.69 -0.32 8.12
CA LYS A 158 35.10 1.08 7.87
C LYS A 158 35.96 1.23 6.60
N SER A 159 36.66 0.18 6.18
CA SER A 159 37.54 0.18 5.00
C SER A 159 36.83 -0.25 3.70
N SER A 160 35.71 -0.97 3.77
CA SER A 160 34.94 -1.39 2.60
C SER A 160 33.45 -1.46 2.92
N ALA A 161 32.76 -0.33 2.79
CA ALA A 161 31.32 -0.25 3.04
C ALA A 161 30.48 -0.46 1.78
N PHE A 162 31.01 -0.09 0.61
CA PHE A 162 30.24 -0.07 -0.64
C PHE A 162 29.95 -1.48 -1.18
N VAL A 163 30.97 -2.34 -1.29
CA VAL A 163 30.82 -3.70 -1.86
C VAL A 163 29.89 -4.57 -1.01
N PRO A 164 30.01 -4.63 0.34
CA PRO A 164 29.06 -5.39 1.15
C PRO A 164 27.63 -4.83 1.06
N ALA A 165 27.46 -3.51 1.03
CA ALA A 165 26.14 -2.90 0.84
C ALA A 165 25.50 -3.31 -0.51
N MET A 166 26.26 -3.27 -1.61
CA MET A 166 25.75 -3.72 -2.92
C MET A 166 25.38 -5.20 -2.93
N LYS A 167 26.16 -6.06 -2.26
CA LYS A 167 25.82 -7.49 -2.12
C LYS A 167 24.52 -7.68 -1.33
N ARG A 168 24.32 -6.94 -0.24
CA ARG A 168 23.05 -6.97 0.52
C ARG A 168 21.87 -6.55 -0.35
N VAL A 169 22.01 -5.46 -1.10
CA VAL A 169 20.97 -5.01 -2.06
C VAL A 169 20.68 -6.08 -3.10
N ALA A 170 21.71 -6.66 -3.73
CA ALA A 170 21.52 -7.69 -4.74
C ALA A 170 20.78 -8.91 -4.17
N PHE A 171 21.19 -9.43 -3.01
CA PHE A 171 20.50 -10.55 -2.37
C PHE A 171 19.05 -10.20 -2.01
N ASP A 172 18.82 -9.00 -1.47
CA ASP A 172 17.48 -8.54 -1.14
C ASP A 172 16.58 -8.46 -2.39
N GLN A 173 17.09 -7.89 -3.49
CA GLN A 173 16.33 -7.73 -4.71
C GLN A 173 16.12 -9.04 -5.48
N PHE A 174 17.09 -9.95 -5.51
CA PHE A 174 16.95 -11.20 -6.28
C PHE A 174 16.29 -12.34 -5.51
N ILE A 175 16.27 -12.30 -4.18
CA ILE A 175 15.73 -13.39 -3.35
C ILE A 175 14.51 -12.91 -2.56
N PHE A 176 14.67 -11.83 -1.79
CA PHE A 176 13.64 -11.41 -0.85
C PHE A 176 12.50 -10.67 -1.53
N ALA A 177 12.77 -9.79 -2.49
CA ALA A 177 11.71 -9.04 -3.19
C ALA A 177 10.76 -9.95 -4.00
N PRO A 178 11.23 -10.93 -4.81
CA PRO A 178 10.35 -11.84 -5.53
C PRO A 178 9.49 -12.68 -4.57
N PHE A 179 10.12 -13.24 -3.53
CA PHE A 179 9.42 -13.99 -2.49
C PHE A 179 8.39 -13.13 -1.75
N GLY A 180 8.78 -11.92 -1.34
CA GLY A 180 7.95 -11.00 -0.57
C GLY A 180 6.71 -10.56 -1.35
N ILE A 181 6.87 -10.20 -2.62
CA ILE A 181 5.75 -9.81 -3.50
C ILE A 181 4.79 -11.00 -3.73
N ALA A 182 5.32 -12.20 -3.99
CA ALA A 182 4.49 -13.39 -4.17
C ALA A 182 3.73 -13.75 -2.88
N CYS A 183 4.41 -13.72 -1.74
CA CYS A 183 3.83 -13.98 -0.43
C CYS A 183 2.73 -12.96 -0.10
N PHE A 184 3.00 -11.67 -0.33
CA PHE A 184 2.03 -10.60 -0.12
C PHE A 184 0.76 -10.83 -0.94
N PHE A 185 0.87 -10.99 -2.27
CA PHE A 185 -0.32 -11.22 -3.10
C PHE A 185 -1.08 -12.48 -2.69
N THR A 186 -0.38 -13.55 -2.32
CA THR A 186 -1.01 -14.79 -1.87
C THR A 186 -1.78 -14.59 -0.57
N VAL A 187 -1.14 -14.04 0.46
CA VAL A 187 -1.74 -13.85 1.79
C VAL A 187 -2.91 -12.88 1.73
N MET A 188 -2.75 -11.75 1.02
CA MET A 188 -3.83 -10.76 0.91
C MET A 188 -5.04 -11.33 0.16
N THR A 189 -4.82 -12.04 -0.94
CA THR A 189 -5.93 -12.65 -1.70
C THR A 189 -6.66 -13.72 -0.90
N VAL A 190 -5.94 -14.56 -0.16
CA VAL A 190 -6.55 -15.56 0.72
C VAL A 190 -7.31 -14.89 1.87
N ALA A 191 -6.74 -13.85 2.48
CA ALA A 191 -7.37 -13.11 3.57
C ALA A 191 -8.61 -12.32 3.11
N GLU A 192 -8.69 -11.95 1.83
CA GLU A 192 -9.88 -11.36 1.19
C GLU A 192 -10.98 -12.41 0.93
N GLY A 193 -10.70 -13.70 1.14
CA GLY A 193 -11.59 -14.83 0.88
C GLY A 193 -11.45 -15.42 -0.52
N GLY A 194 -10.41 -15.04 -1.26
CA GLY A 194 -10.09 -15.57 -2.57
C GLY A 194 -9.52 -16.99 -2.51
N GLY A 195 -9.96 -17.85 -3.44
CA GLY A 195 -9.45 -19.21 -3.57
C GLY A 195 -8.14 -19.30 -4.37
N ARG A 196 -7.62 -20.52 -4.54
CA ARG A 196 -6.38 -20.80 -5.30
C ARG A 196 -6.38 -20.20 -6.70
N ARG A 197 -7.53 -20.21 -7.38
CA ARG A 197 -7.68 -19.66 -8.73
C ARG A 197 -7.48 -18.14 -8.76
N ALA A 198 -8.03 -17.43 -7.77
CA ALA A 198 -7.88 -15.98 -7.64
C ALA A 198 -6.41 -15.62 -7.34
N VAL A 199 -5.75 -16.37 -6.46
CA VAL A 199 -4.31 -16.21 -6.18
C VAL A 199 -3.49 -16.37 -7.46
N PHE A 200 -3.74 -17.43 -8.23
CA PHE A 200 -3.00 -17.69 -9.46
C PHE A 200 -3.20 -16.60 -10.51
N GLN A 201 -4.45 -16.16 -10.72
CA GLN A 201 -4.76 -15.06 -11.63
C GLN A 201 -4.04 -13.77 -11.21
N LYS A 202 -4.12 -13.42 -9.93
CA LYS A 202 -3.49 -12.22 -9.39
C LYS A 202 -1.97 -12.25 -9.49
N LEU A 203 -1.34 -13.38 -9.23
CA LEU A 203 0.09 -13.55 -9.46
C LEU A 203 0.43 -13.44 -10.95
N ARG A 204 -0.29 -14.13 -11.83
CA ARG A 204 -0.03 -14.07 -13.28
C ARG A 204 -0.11 -12.64 -13.81
N ASP A 205 -1.12 -11.88 -13.37
CA ASP A 205 -1.43 -10.57 -13.95
C ASP A 205 -0.61 -9.44 -13.30
N MET A 206 -0.33 -9.52 -11.98
CA MET A 206 0.29 -8.43 -11.23
C MET A 206 1.74 -8.68 -10.81
N TYR A 207 2.22 -9.92 -10.76
CA TYR A 207 3.53 -10.22 -10.21
C TYR A 207 4.67 -9.57 -11.01
N VAL A 208 4.68 -9.77 -12.34
CA VAL A 208 5.75 -9.24 -13.20
C VAL A 208 5.73 -7.70 -13.27
N PRO A 209 4.58 -7.04 -13.48
CA PRO A 209 4.52 -5.58 -13.43
C PRO A 209 5.01 -5.01 -12.10
N THR A 210 4.56 -5.61 -10.98
CA THR A 210 4.96 -5.16 -9.63
C THR A 210 6.45 -5.36 -9.40
N LEU A 211 7.01 -6.49 -9.86
CA LEU A 211 8.45 -6.78 -9.72
C LEU A 211 9.30 -5.83 -10.55
N LYS A 212 8.88 -5.48 -11.76
CA LYS A 212 9.58 -4.48 -12.60
C LYS A 212 9.59 -3.11 -11.92
N ALA A 213 8.44 -2.66 -11.45
CA ALA A 213 8.33 -1.40 -10.73
C ALA A 213 9.15 -1.44 -9.42
N ASN A 214 9.18 -2.60 -8.75
CA ASN A 214 9.99 -2.79 -7.56
C ASN A 214 11.48 -2.59 -7.85
N PHE A 215 12.01 -3.20 -8.92
CA PHE A 215 13.40 -3.03 -9.34
C PHE A 215 13.76 -1.62 -9.80
N ALA A 216 12.78 -0.79 -10.18
CA ALA A 216 13.05 0.60 -10.53
C ALA A 216 13.29 1.48 -9.29
N VAL A 217 12.61 1.21 -8.18
CA VAL A 217 12.59 2.10 -7.00
C VAL A 217 13.41 1.55 -5.84
N TRP A 218 13.24 0.26 -5.53
CA TRP A 218 13.76 -0.33 -4.30
C TRP A 218 15.28 -0.50 -4.23
N PRO A 219 16.04 -0.70 -5.32
CA PRO A 219 17.49 -0.71 -5.23
C PRO A 219 18.04 0.58 -4.64
N ALA A 220 17.57 1.75 -5.09
CA ALA A 220 17.99 3.04 -4.55
C ALA A 220 17.64 3.18 -3.05
N VAL A 221 16.43 2.78 -2.68
CA VAL A 221 15.96 2.77 -1.28
C VAL A 221 16.82 1.86 -0.42
N GLN A 222 17.14 0.65 -0.88
CA GLN A 222 17.92 -0.32 -0.12
C GLN A 222 19.40 0.07 -0.02
N ILE A 223 19.96 0.76 -1.02
CA ILE A 223 21.30 1.34 -0.92
C ILE A 223 21.36 2.35 0.22
N ILE A 224 20.38 3.25 0.29
CA ILE A 224 20.26 4.23 1.38
C ILE A 224 20.09 3.51 2.71
N ASN A 225 19.20 2.52 2.76
CA ASN A 225 18.90 1.75 3.95
C ASN A 225 20.15 1.09 4.55
N PHE A 226 20.87 0.28 3.75
CA PHE A 226 22.02 -0.47 4.26
C PHE A 226 23.26 0.39 4.50
N ARG A 227 23.36 1.57 3.87
CA ARG A 227 24.51 2.46 4.04
C ARG A 227 24.34 3.44 5.20
N LEU A 228 23.12 3.94 5.43
CA LEU A 228 22.87 5.01 6.40
C LEU A 228 22.14 4.53 7.65
N MET A 229 21.28 3.52 7.55
CA MET A 229 20.43 3.13 8.67
C MET A 229 21.09 2.06 9.56
N PRO A 230 21.16 2.28 10.89
CA PRO A 230 21.49 1.23 11.86
C PRO A 230 20.52 0.04 11.73
N VAL A 231 20.99 -1.18 12.03
CA VAL A 231 20.23 -2.43 11.83
C VAL A 231 18.83 -2.38 12.48
N GLN A 232 18.71 -1.79 13.67
CA GLN A 232 17.42 -1.65 14.36
C GLN A 232 16.39 -0.77 13.64
N PHE A 233 16.84 0.17 12.79
CA PHE A 233 15.98 1.10 12.06
C PHE A 233 15.77 0.73 10.59
N GLN A 234 16.46 -0.29 10.08
CA GLN A 234 16.37 -0.68 8.67
C GLN A 234 14.96 -1.12 8.25
N LEU A 235 14.28 -1.89 9.11
CA LEU A 235 12.92 -2.33 8.84
C LEU A 235 11.89 -1.18 8.98
N PRO A 236 11.90 -0.35 10.05
CA PRO A 236 11.03 0.83 10.14
C PRO A 236 11.20 1.80 8.96
N PHE A 237 12.43 2.00 8.48
CA PHE A 237 12.72 2.81 7.31
C PHE A 237 12.04 2.25 6.05
N VAL A 238 12.27 0.96 5.75
CA VAL A 238 11.66 0.27 4.61
C VAL A 238 10.14 0.34 4.67
N SER A 239 9.54 0.10 5.84
CA SER A 239 8.09 0.13 6.01
C SER A 239 7.51 1.54 5.85
N THR A 240 8.25 2.59 6.22
CA THR A 240 7.84 3.99 5.99
C THR A 240 7.81 4.33 4.51
N ILE A 241 8.85 3.95 3.76
CA ILE A 241 8.86 4.09 2.29
C ILE A 241 7.78 3.22 1.65
N GLY A 242 7.48 2.07 2.26
CA GLY A 242 6.37 1.19 1.91
C GLY A 242 5.02 1.90 1.86
N ILE A 243 4.75 2.86 2.76
CA ILE A 243 3.52 3.67 2.73
C ILE A 243 3.43 4.47 1.41
N ALA A 244 4.51 5.15 1.04
CA ALA A 244 4.59 5.90 -0.21
C ALA A 244 4.51 4.97 -1.44
N TRP A 245 5.10 3.78 -1.36
CA TRP A 245 5.01 2.75 -2.39
C TRP A 245 3.58 2.22 -2.58
N THR A 246 2.84 1.96 -1.50
CA THR A 246 1.43 1.54 -1.57
C THR A 246 0.57 2.66 -2.18
N ALA A 247 0.83 3.91 -1.80
CA ALA A 247 0.21 5.08 -2.42
C ALA A 247 0.53 5.17 -3.92
N TYR A 248 1.81 4.98 -4.29
CA TYR A 248 2.27 4.95 -5.67
C TYR A 248 1.58 3.85 -6.46
N LEU A 249 1.56 2.59 -5.99
CA LEU A 249 0.90 1.49 -6.69
C LEU A 249 -0.60 1.73 -6.87
N SER A 250 -1.24 2.32 -5.85
CA SER A 250 -2.64 2.75 -5.98
C SER A 250 -2.80 3.79 -7.09
N LEU A 251 -1.83 4.70 -7.28
CA LEU A 251 -1.82 5.74 -8.33
C LEU A 251 -1.46 5.17 -9.69
N SER A 252 -0.33 4.49 -9.83
CA SER A 252 0.29 4.09 -11.10
C SER A 252 -0.46 3.01 -11.86
N ASN A 253 -1.33 2.25 -11.20
CA ASN A 253 -2.22 1.31 -11.90
C ASN A 253 -3.24 2.03 -12.82
N SER A 254 -3.17 3.36 -12.91
CA SER A 254 -3.97 4.24 -13.76
C SER A 254 -3.42 4.44 -15.15
N ALA A 255 -2.11 4.60 -15.23
CA ALA A 255 -1.47 5.13 -16.43
C ALA A 255 -1.34 4.04 -17.51
N SER A 256 -1.36 2.76 -17.10
CA SER A 256 -1.21 1.60 -18.00
C SER A 256 -2.47 1.26 -18.80
N GLU A 257 -3.60 1.95 -18.60
CA GLU A 257 -4.80 1.79 -19.44
C GLU A 257 -4.90 2.84 -20.56
N VAL A 258 -4.21 3.97 -20.45
CA VAL A 258 -4.26 5.06 -21.44
C VAL A 258 -3.54 4.67 -22.74
N ASP A 259 -2.46 3.89 -22.63
CA ASP A 259 -1.60 3.49 -23.77
C ASP A 259 -2.18 2.31 -24.61
N ASN A 260 -3.28 1.69 -24.17
CA ASN A 260 -3.89 0.54 -24.85
C ASN A 260 -5.25 0.85 -25.52
N ARG A 261 -5.66 2.12 -25.61
CA ARG A 261 -6.82 2.47 -26.43
C ARG A 261 -6.42 2.39 -27.91
N PRO A 262 -7.03 1.52 -28.73
CA PRO A 262 -6.80 1.58 -30.17
C PRO A 262 -7.20 2.98 -30.64
N ALA A 263 -6.27 3.67 -31.32
CA ALA A 263 -6.55 4.96 -31.93
C ALA A 263 -7.86 4.83 -32.71
N ALA A 264 -8.89 5.57 -32.30
CA ALA A 264 -10.17 5.61 -33.01
C ALA A 264 -9.85 5.92 -34.47
N ARG A 265 -10.12 4.94 -35.35
CA ARG A 265 -10.09 5.15 -36.79
C ARG A 265 -11.14 6.20 -37.08
N ASP A 266 -10.66 7.30 -37.62
CA ASP A 266 -11.43 8.41 -38.17
C ASP A 266 -12.14 7.90 -39.43
N ASP A 267 -13.28 7.22 -39.27
CA ASP A 267 -14.16 6.84 -40.38
C ASP A 267 -15.04 8.05 -40.74
N ASP A 268 -14.39 9.05 -41.33
CA ASP A 268 -15.04 10.23 -41.89
C ASP A 268 -15.21 10.06 -43.40
N HIS A 269 -16.18 9.24 -43.80
CA HIS A 269 -16.73 9.28 -45.16
C HIS A 269 -18.25 9.13 -45.16
N ILE A 270 -18.89 10.21 -44.75
CA ILE A 270 -20.17 10.63 -45.33
C ILE A 270 -19.92 10.93 -46.82
N ARG A 271 -20.49 10.12 -47.71
CA ARG A 271 -20.96 10.61 -49.01
C ARG A 271 -22.38 10.11 -49.25
N LEU A 272 -23.29 11.05 -49.07
CA LEU A 272 -24.61 11.08 -49.68
C LEU A 272 -24.43 11.14 -51.21
N SER A 273 -24.97 10.15 -51.90
CA SER A 273 -25.57 10.26 -53.24
C SER A 273 -26.22 8.92 -53.59
#